data_AF-A0A383UJR7-F1
#
_entry.id   AF-A0A383UJR7-F1
#
_cell.length_a   1.000
_cell.length_b   1.000
_cell.length_c   1.000
_cell.angle_alpha   90.00
_cell.angle_beta   90.00
_cell.angle_gamma   90.00
#
_symmetry.space_group_name_H-M   'P 1'
#
loop_
_entity.id
_entity.type
_entity.pdbx_description
1 polymer ?
#
loop_
_entity_poly.entity_id
_entity_poly.type
_entity_poly.pdbx_seq_one_letter_code
_entity_poly.pdbx_strand_id
1 'polypeptide(L)'
;MVPATKVPPPLQAYLAMPPESSLILMTSVLGATSNWLVLRFLHQVLMQEYGPVESAPAILLVSFLRDANFWMSGAKRIGLDLAKLEEAKRFTFVDGLGGLFLAGNGHSSKVSTLRNPDLHRVTEDLRTTIQMMKGNGKLILVIDGLDFLLAAGDEITSAALGEKILGLREVEF
;
A
#
# COMPACT_ATOMS: atom_id res chain seq x y z
N MET A 1 -2.26 24.70 14.72
CA MET A 1 -2.06 23.29 15.12
C MET A 1 -3.41 22.61 15.03
N VAL A 2 -3.68 21.87 13.94
CA VAL A 2 -4.96 21.16 13.81
C VAL A 2 -4.88 19.94 14.73
N PRO A 3 -5.88 19.66 15.60
CA PRO A 3 -5.81 18.50 16.47
C PRO A 3 -5.72 17.27 15.58
N ALA A 4 -4.72 16.41 15.81
CA ALA A 4 -4.76 15.05 15.31
C ALA A 4 -6.08 14.45 15.80
N THR A 5 -7.05 14.32 14.89
CA THR A 5 -8.36 13.77 15.21
C THR A 5 -8.12 12.39 15.79
N LYS A 6 -8.33 12.28 17.12
CA LYS A 6 -8.01 11.07 17.88
C LYS A 6 -8.77 9.92 17.25
N VAL A 7 -8.05 8.86 16.90
CA VAL A 7 -8.67 7.61 16.45
C VAL A 7 -9.60 7.15 17.56
N PRO A 8 -10.86 6.77 17.24
CA PRO A 8 -11.76 6.23 18.25
C PRO A 8 -11.09 5.10 19.03
N PRO A 9 -11.13 5.07 20.38
CA PRO A 9 -10.40 4.08 21.18
C PRO A 9 -10.60 2.62 20.73
N PRO A 10 -11.80 2.17 20.32
CA PRO A 10 -12.00 0.81 19.82
C PRO A 10 -11.20 0.49 18.55
N LEU A 11 -10.84 1.51 17.77
CA LEU A 11 -10.12 1.35 16.50
C LEU A 11 -8.60 1.45 16.67
N GLN A 12 -8.13 1.86 17.84
CA GLN A 12 -6.71 2.06 18.10
C GLN A 12 -5.92 0.74 18.07
N ALA A 13 -6.53 -0.36 18.51
CA ALA A 13 -5.91 -1.69 18.47
C ALA A 13 -5.60 -2.14 17.04
N TYR A 14 -6.43 -1.76 16.05
CA TYR A 14 -6.23 -2.12 14.64
C TYR A 14 -5.15 -1.29 13.93
N LEU A 15 -4.61 -0.26 14.60
CA LEU A 15 -3.50 0.54 14.08
C LEU A 15 -2.13 0.09 14.60
N ALA A 16 -2.11 -0.84 15.56
CA ALA A 16 -0.87 -1.39 16.09
C ALA A 16 -0.07 -2.08 14.99
N MET A 17 1.26 -2.13 15.16
CA MET A 17 2.14 -2.77 14.21
C MET A 17 1.79 -4.27 14.11
N PRO A 18 1.47 -4.79 12.91
CA PRO A 18 1.21 -6.22 12.73
C PRO A 18 2.39 -7.09 13.21
N PRO A 19 2.11 -8.32 13.71
CA PRO A 19 3.14 -9.34 13.86
C PRO A 19 3.87 -9.62 12.54
N GLU A 20 5.11 -10.10 12.63
CA GLU A 20 5.88 -10.51 11.45
C GLU A 20 5.14 -11.57 10.65
N SER A 21 5.25 -11.45 9.33
CA SER A 21 4.58 -12.32 8.36
C SER A 21 3.06 -12.43 8.59
N SER A 22 2.38 -11.41 9.13
CA SER A 22 0.91 -11.42 9.25
C SER A 22 0.23 -10.93 7.97
N LEU A 23 -0.98 -11.42 7.72
CA LEU A 23 -1.85 -10.98 6.63
C LEU A 23 -3.14 -10.41 7.22
N ILE A 24 -3.39 -9.13 6.99
CA ILE A 24 -4.57 -8.42 7.51
C ILE A 24 -5.50 -8.11 6.35
N LEU A 25 -6.75 -8.57 6.45
CA LEU A 25 -7.80 -8.23 5.50
C LEU A 25 -8.66 -7.10 6.08
N MET A 26 -8.75 -5.99 5.33
CA MET A 26 -9.58 -4.84 5.69
C MET A 26 -10.72 -4.69 4.69
N THR A 27 -11.94 -4.97 5.12
CA THR A 27 -13.16 -4.84 4.31
C THR A 27 -13.96 -3.60 4.70
N SER A 28 -14.73 -3.05 3.76
CA SER A 28 -15.63 -1.92 4.01
C SER A 28 -16.91 -2.03 3.19
N VAL A 29 -17.92 -1.22 3.53
CA VAL A 29 -19.18 -1.13 2.79
C VAL A 29 -19.31 0.22 2.06
N LEU A 30 -20.17 0.27 1.04
CA LEU A 30 -20.46 1.46 0.25
C LEU A 30 -21.15 2.52 1.14
N GLY A 31 -20.35 3.39 1.76
CA GLY A 31 -20.82 4.38 2.74
C GLY A 31 -19.93 4.49 3.99
N ALA A 32 -19.11 3.48 4.26
CA ALA A 32 -18.16 3.46 5.37
C ALA A 32 -16.78 2.98 4.91
N THR A 33 -16.13 3.74 4.01
CA THR A 33 -14.86 3.34 3.40
C THR A 33 -13.74 3.21 4.43
N SER A 34 -12.85 2.24 4.26
CA SER A 34 -11.72 1.98 5.17
C SER A 34 -10.45 2.79 4.88
N ASN A 35 -10.40 3.58 3.79
CA ASN A 35 -9.18 4.31 3.39
C ASN A 35 -8.63 5.24 4.48
N TRP A 36 -9.52 5.87 5.26
CA TRP A 36 -9.11 6.75 6.34
C TRP A 36 -8.34 5.96 7.41
N LEU A 37 -8.71 4.69 7.66
CA LEU A 37 -8.03 3.83 8.62
C LEU A 37 -6.65 3.43 8.10
N VAL A 38 -6.54 3.14 6.79
CA VAL A 38 -5.24 2.93 6.12
C VAL A 38 -4.35 4.17 6.30
N LEU A 39 -4.84 5.38 6.01
CA LEU A 39 -4.06 6.61 6.19
C LEU A 39 -3.61 6.81 7.64
N ARG A 40 -4.46 6.46 8.63
CA ARG A 40 -4.08 6.50 10.05
C ARG A 40 -3.03 5.47 10.41
N PHE A 41 -3.12 4.27 9.85
CA PHE A 41 -2.10 3.24 10.00
C PHE A 41 -0.77 3.71 9.41
N LEU A 42 -0.77 4.23 8.17
CA LEU A 42 0.41 4.81 7.55
C LEU A 42 1.02 5.91 8.43
N HIS A 43 0.19 6.83 8.94
CA HIS A 43 0.66 7.89 9.82
C HIS A 43 1.28 7.33 11.10
N GLN A 44 0.61 6.41 11.79
CA GLN A 44 1.14 5.81 13.03
C GLN A 44 2.47 5.11 12.77
N VAL A 45 2.54 4.28 11.74
CA VAL A 45 3.76 3.54 11.40
C VAL A 45 4.88 4.48 10.94
N LEU A 46 4.62 5.49 10.13
CA LEU A 46 5.68 6.34 9.56
C LEU A 46 6.16 7.44 10.51
N MET A 47 5.29 7.91 11.41
CA MET A 47 5.62 8.94 12.40
C MET A 47 6.15 8.37 13.72
N GLN A 48 5.99 7.08 13.96
CA GLN A 48 6.61 6.44 15.12
C GLN A 48 8.13 6.54 15.01
N GLU A 49 8.76 6.96 16.11
CA GLU A 49 10.21 6.92 16.24
C GLU A 49 10.63 5.46 16.50
N TYR A 50 11.19 4.83 15.48
CA TYR A 50 11.95 3.59 15.64
C TYR A 50 13.37 3.98 16.05
N GLY A 51 14.06 3.11 16.78
CA GLY A 51 15.41 3.37 17.27
C GLY A 51 16.44 3.54 16.13
N PRO A 52 17.42 2.64 15.94
CA PRO A 52 18.29 2.71 14.77
C PRO A 52 17.47 2.76 13.47
N VAL A 53 17.88 3.59 12.49
CA VAL A 53 17.17 3.81 11.21
C VAL A 53 16.88 2.50 10.47
N GLU A 54 17.76 1.50 10.61
CA GLU A 54 17.62 0.16 10.04
C GLU A 54 16.41 -0.63 10.58
N SER A 55 15.87 -0.24 11.74
CA SER A 55 14.70 -0.88 12.34
C SER A 55 13.36 -0.26 11.89
N ALA A 56 13.40 0.89 11.21
CA ALA A 56 12.19 1.58 10.78
C ALA A 56 11.54 0.85 9.59
N PRO A 57 10.25 0.49 9.67
CA PRO A 57 9.56 -0.14 8.56
C PRO A 57 9.40 0.83 7.39
N ALA A 58 9.63 0.33 6.18
CA ALA A 58 9.21 0.96 4.94
C ALA A 58 7.81 0.47 4.55
N ILE A 59 7.07 1.29 3.80
CA ILE A 59 5.73 0.93 3.33
C ILE A 59 5.68 0.97 1.81
N LEU A 60 5.22 -0.13 1.21
CA LEU A 60 4.85 -0.23 -0.19
C LEU A 60 3.33 -0.23 -0.31
N LEU A 61 2.76 0.83 -0.88
CA LEU A 61 1.33 0.96 -1.10
C LEU A 61 1.00 0.76 -2.58
N VAL A 62 0.27 -0.30 -2.89
CA VAL A 62 -0.24 -0.61 -4.22
C VAL A 62 -1.74 -0.32 -4.24
N SER A 63 -2.23 0.47 -5.19
CA SER A 63 -3.68 0.67 -5.36
C SER A 63 -4.11 0.38 -6.78
N PHE A 64 -5.11 -0.49 -6.91
CA PHE A 64 -5.75 -0.83 -8.18
C PHE A 64 -7.02 0.01 -8.43
N LEU A 65 -7.46 0.81 -7.45
CA LEU A 65 -8.72 1.55 -7.53
C LEU A 65 -8.55 3.07 -7.39
N ARG A 66 -7.43 3.55 -6.83
CA ARG A 66 -7.19 4.98 -6.61
C ARG A 66 -5.79 5.38 -7.02
N ASP A 67 -5.68 6.63 -7.47
CA ASP A 67 -4.40 7.19 -7.89
C ASP A 67 -3.55 7.67 -6.70
N ALA A 68 -2.30 8.03 -6.99
CA ALA A 68 -1.37 8.59 -6.01
C ALA A 68 -1.94 9.88 -5.36
N ASN A 69 -2.60 10.73 -6.14
CA ASN A 69 -3.12 12.01 -5.67
C ASN A 69 -4.14 11.85 -4.54
N PHE A 70 -5.00 10.84 -4.63
CA PHE A 70 -5.93 10.49 -3.56
C PHE A 70 -5.20 10.23 -2.23
N TRP A 71 -4.18 9.36 -2.25
CA TRP A 71 -3.42 8.98 -1.06
C TRP A 71 -2.56 10.13 -0.52
N MET A 72 -1.85 10.83 -1.41
CA MET A 72 -1.03 12.00 -1.07
C MET A 72 -1.87 13.12 -0.43
N SER A 73 -3.02 13.44 -1.02
CA SER A 73 -3.92 14.47 -0.49
C SER A 73 -4.53 14.07 0.85
N GLY A 74 -4.91 12.80 1.01
CA GLY A 74 -5.43 12.25 2.26
C GLY A 74 -4.41 12.29 3.39
N ALA A 75 -3.16 11.89 3.10
CA ALA A 75 -2.06 11.92 4.06
C ALA A 75 -1.72 13.36 4.50
N LYS A 76 -1.66 14.30 3.55
CA LYS A 76 -1.38 15.71 3.85
C LYS A 76 -2.39 16.32 4.82
N ARG A 77 -3.67 15.95 4.72
CA ARG A 77 -4.75 16.40 5.63
C ARG A 77 -4.55 15.96 7.08
N ILE A 78 -3.82 14.87 7.31
CA ILE A 78 -3.50 14.37 8.65
C ILE A 78 -2.06 14.68 9.08
N GLY A 79 -1.36 15.57 8.36
CA GLY A 79 0.00 15.99 8.69
C GLY A 79 1.11 15.04 8.22
N LEU A 80 0.78 14.07 7.36
CA LEU A 80 1.73 13.12 6.79
C LEU A 80 2.18 13.59 5.40
N ASP A 81 3.47 13.92 5.25
CA ASP A 81 4.07 14.25 3.96
C ASP A 81 4.70 13.01 3.32
N LEU A 82 3.90 12.31 2.51
CA LEU A 82 4.33 11.09 1.82
C LEU A 82 5.41 11.34 0.76
N ALA A 83 5.44 12.52 0.13
CA ALA A 83 6.45 12.85 -0.87
C ALA A 83 7.84 12.95 -0.22
N LYS A 84 7.93 13.59 0.97
CA LYS A 84 9.17 13.62 1.76
C LYS A 84 9.60 12.22 2.22
N LEU A 85 8.65 11.35 2.56
CA LEU A 85 8.95 9.97 2.98
C LEU A 85 9.35 9.06 1.82
N GLU A 86 8.89 9.36 0.62
CA GLU A 86 9.32 8.72 -0.62
C GLU A 86 10.78 9.07 -0.95
N GLU A 87 11.16 10.35 -0.83
CA GLU A 87 12.57 10.78 -0.95
C GLU A 87 13.47 10.12 0.11
N ALA A 88 12.95 9.89 1.31
CA ALA A 88 13.63 9.16 2.38
C ALA A 88 13.60 7.62 2.23
N LYS A 89 13.03 7.09 1.13
CA LYS A 89 12.85 5.65 0.85
C LYS A 89 12.07 4.88 1.95
N ARG A 90 11.25 5.57 2.73
CA ARG A 90 10.38 4.98 3.76
C ARG A 90 8.98 4.68 3.24
N PHE A 91 8.62 5.24 2.10
CA PHE A 91 7.33 5.06 1.45
C PHE A 91 7.52 4.90 -0.06
N THR A 92 6.73 4.04 -0.68
CA THR A 92 6.66 3.93 -2.14
C THR A 92 5.22 3.64 -2.54
N PHE A 93 4.74 4.37 -3.55
CA PHE A 93 3.43 4.13 -4.14
C PHE A 93 3.58 3.40 -5.47
N VAL A 94 2.73 2.41 -5.70
CA VAL A 94 2.61 1.69 -6.97
C VAL A 94 1.23 1.93 -7.55
N ASP A 95 1.20 2.51 -8.75
CA ASP A 95 -0.04 2.73 -9.49
C ASP A 95 -0.44 1.45 -10.24
N GLY A 96 -1.49 0.79 -9.74
CA GLY A 96 -2.14 -0.36 -10.37
C GLY A 96 -3.43 -0.01 -11.10
N LEU A 97 -3.83 1.26 -11.16
CA LEU A 97 -5.05 1.70 -11.84
C LEU A 97 -4.72 2.30 -13.21
N GLY A 98 -3.88 3.34 -13.19
CA GLY A 98 -3.63 4.18 -14.36
C GLY A 98 -3.03 3.39 -15.51
N GLY A 99 -1.87 2.78 -15.31
CA GLY A 99 -1.17 2.06 -16.37
C GLY A 99 -1.83 0.76 -16.83
N LEU A 100 -2.68 0.14 -15.99
CA LEU A 100 -3.37 -1.10 -16.32
C LEU A 100 -4.67 -0.87 -17.09
N PHE A 101 -5.47 0.12 -16.67
CA PHE A 101 -6.87 0.25 -17.09
C PHE A 101 -7.23 1.61 -17.70
N LEU A 102 -6.39 2.64 -17.52
CA LEU A 102 -6.64 3.97 -18.07
C LEU A 102 -5.62 4.25 -19.19
N ALA A 103 -6.07 4.29 -20.44
CA ALA A 103 -5.23 4.44 -21.64
C ALA A 103 -4.38 5.74 -21.65
N GLY A 104 -3.24 5.73 -20.94
CA GLY A 104 -2.16 6.71 -21.06
C GLY A 104 -2.24 7.98 -20.21
N ASN A 105 -3.27 8.18 -19.39
CA ASN A 105 -3.36 9.36 -18.50
C ASN A 105 -2.81 9.13 -17.08
N GLY A 106 -2.06 8.05 -16.87
CA GLY A 106 -1.27 7.88 -15.65
C GLY A 106 -0.35 9.10 -15.49
N HIS A 107 -0.44 9.78 -14.35
CA HIS A 107 0.40 10.94 -14.05
C HIS A 107 1.86 10.46 -13.92
N SER A 108 2.54 10.36 -15.06
CA SER A 108 3.97 10.10 -15.15
C SER A 108 4.70 11.24 -14.47
N SER A 109 5.38 10.93 -13.37
CA SER A 109 6.68 11.57 -13.14
C SER A 109 7.58 10.86 -12.12
N LYS A 110 7.09 10.09 -11.14
CA LYS A 110 7.97 9.39 -10.17
C LYS A 110 7.47 8.04 -9.61
N VAL A 111 6.22 7.68 -9.88
CA VAL A 111 5.54 6.51 -9.32
C VAL A 111 5.82 5.26 -10.15
N SER A 112 6.18 4.15 -9.49
CA SER A 112 6.22 2.82 -10.12
C SER A 112 4.82 2.43 -10.62
N THR A 113 4.62 2.30 -11.93
CA THR A 113 3.30 2.04 -12.52
C THR A 113 3.27 0.64 -13.13
N LEU A 114 2.25 -0.15 -12.76
CA LEU A 114 1.96 -1.44 -13.40
C LEU A 114 1.34 -1.19 -14.78
N ARG A 115 1.81 -1.92 -15.80
CA ARG A 115 1.42 -1.70 -17.20
C ARG A 115 0.81 -2.91 -17.90
N ASN A 116 0.95 -4.08 -17.31
CA ASN A 116 0.40 -5.31 -17.87
C ASN A 116 -0.62 -5.90 -16.88
N PRO A 117 -1.91 -6.05 -17.28
CA PRO A 117 -2.95 -6.56 -16.39
C PRO A 117 -2.81 -8.06 -16.13
N ASP A 118 -1.94 -8.77 -16.85
CA ASP A 118 -1.61 -10.16 -16.57
C ASP A 118 -1.13 -10.35 -15.12
N LEU A 119 -1.82 -11.23 -14.38
CA LEU A 119 -1.58 -11.44 -12.97
C LEU A 119 -0.13 -11.88 -12.67
N HIS A 120 0.47 -12.68 -13.54
CA HIS A 120 1.86 -13.10 -13.37
C HIS A 120 2.80 -11.90 -13.47
N ARG A 121 2.61 -11.02 -14.46
CA ARG A 121 3.39 -9.78 -14.62
C ARG A 121 3.21 -8.83 -13.43
N VAL A 122 1.97 -8.61 -12.99
CA VAL A 122 1.69 -7.81 -11.78
C VAL A 122 2.45 -8.35 -10.57
N THR A 123 2.40 -9.66 -10.35
CA THR A 123 3.07 -10.28 -9.20
C THR A 123 4.59 -10.14 -9.28
N GLU A 124 5.18 -10.32 -10.47
CA GLU A 124 6.63 -10.17 -10.68
C GLU A 124 7.12 -8.72 -10.51
N ASP A 125 6.35 -7.74 -11.00
CA ASP A 125 6.65 -6.32 -10.82
C ASP A 125 6.60 -5.92 -9.33
N LEU A 126 5.61 -6.44 -8.59
CA LEU A 126 5.51 -6.26 -7.15
C LEU A 126 6.66 -6.93 -6.40
N ARG A 127 7.03 -8.17 -6.76
CA ARG A 127 8.20 -8.86 -6.18
C ARG A 127 9.48 -8.07 -6.39
N THR A 128 9.68 -7.56 -7.60
CA THR A 128 10.86 -6.75 -7.94
C THR A 128 10.91 -5.49 -7.08
N THR A 129 9.79 -4.80 -6.92
CA THR A 129 9.70 -3.59 -6.10
C THR A 129 9.90 -3.89 -4.61
N ILE A 130 9.33 -4.99 -4.11
CA ILE A 130 9.55 -5.50 -2.76
C ILE A 130 11.04 -5.73 -2.53
N GLN A 131 11.73 -6.43 -3.43
CA GLN A 131 13.16 -6.71 -3.31
C GLN A 131 14.02 -5.44 -3.33
N MET A 132 13.66 -4.45 -4.15
CA MET A 132 14.33 -3.14 -4.17
C MET A 132 14.15 -2.36 -2.86
N MET A 133 13.00 -2.51 -2.21
CA MET A 133 12.63 -1.79 -0.99
C MET A 133 13.06 -2.50 0.30
N LYS A 134 13.16 -3.83 0.29
CA LYS A 134 13.36 -4.66 1.51
C LYS A 134 14.63 -4.26 2.25
N GLY A 135 15.74 -3.98 1.56
CA GLY A 135 17.02 -3.68 2.22
C GLY A 135 17.30 -4.64 3.39
N ASN A 136 17.84 -4.13 4.51
CA ASN A 136 17.94 -4.86 5.78
C ASN A 136 16.75 -4.60 6.73
N GLY A 137 15.70 -3.91 6.27
CA GLY A 137 14.63 -3.38 7.10
C GLY A 137 13.32 -4.16 7.01
N LYS A 138 12.36 -3.82 7.87
CA LYS A 138 10.99 -4.36 7.78
C LYS A 138 10.25 -3.68 6.63
N LEU A 139 9.48 -4.44 5.85
CA LEU A 139 8.63 -3.91 4.79
C LEU A 139 7.16 -4.27 5.07
N ILE A 140 6.28 -3.29 4.91
CA ILE A 140 4.83 -3.50 4.99
C ILE A 140 4.24 -3.28 3.60
N LEU A 141 3.59 -4.31 3.07
CA LEU A 141 2.84 -4.24 1.83
C LEU A 141 1.37 -3.92 2.13
N VAL A 142 0.87 -2.84 1.55
CA VAL A 142 -0.55 -2.46 1.60
C VAL A 142 -1.11 -2.55 0.19
N ILE A 143 -2.18 -3.33 0.00
CA ILE A 143 -2.87 -3.49 -1.28
C ILE A 143 -4.29 -2.96 -1.15
N ASP A 144 -4.64 -1.98 -1.97
CA ASP A 144 -5.97 -1.37 -2.05
C ASP A 144 -6.66 -1.73 -3.38
N GLY A 145 -7.96 -2.02 -3.33
CA GLY A 145 -8.78 -2.30 -4.52
C GLY A 145 -8.50 -3.66 -5.17
N LEU A 146 -8.12 -4.68 -4.41
CA LEU A 146 -7.80 -6.00 -4.95
C LEU A 146 -8.98 -6.66 -5.69
N ASP A 147 -10.20 -6.38 -5.23
CA ASP A 147 -11.46 -6.75 -5.87
C ASP A 147 -11.62 -6.12 -7.26
N PHE A 148 -11.11 -4.89 -7.45
CA PHE A 148 -11.09 -4.26 -8.77
C PHE A 148 -10.13 -4.97 -9.73
N LEU A 149 -8.94 -5.37 -9.28
CA LEU A 149 -8.02 -6.18 -10.10
C LEU A 149 -8.68 -7.49 -10.56
N LEU A 150 -9.37 -8.18 -9.64
CA LEU A 150 -10.10 -9.42 -9.95
C LEU A 150 -11.23 -9.17 -10.97
N ALA A 151 -11.92 -8.04 -10.87
CA ALA A 151 -13.07 -7.72 -11.72
C ALA A 151 -12.66 -7.19 -13.11
N ALA A 152 -11.56 -6.44 -13.19
CA ALA A 152 -11.11 -5.77 -14.41
C ALA A 152 -10.05 -6.57 -15.19
N GLY A 153 -9.37 -7.51 -14.55
CA GLY A 153 -8.39 -8.37 -15.21
C GLY A 153 -9.05 -9.52 -15.97
N ASP A 154 -8.57 -9.76 -17.19
CA ASP A 154 -9.01 -10.90 -17.99
C ASP A 154 -8.51 -12.22 -17.38
N GLU A 155 -9.41 -13.20 -17.25
CA GLU A 155 -9.10 -14.57 -16.81
C GLU A 155 -8.47 -14.70 -15.40
N ILE A 156 -8.52 -13.67 -14.56
CA ILE A 156 -8.06 -13.73 -13.18
C ILE A 156 -9.09 -14.49 -12.33
N THR A 157 -8.67 -15.60 -11.71
CA THR A 157 -9.49 -16.33 -10.74
C THR A 157 -9.14 -15.94 -9.30
N SER A 158 -10.11 -16.01 -8.39
CA SER A 158 -9.88 -15.76 -6.96
C SER A 158 -8.85 -16.71 -6.35
N ALA A 159 -8.82 -17.96 -6.80
CA ALA A 159 -7.84 -18.96 -6.37
C ALA A 159 -6.42 -18.59 -6.81
N ALA A 160 -6.24 -18.24 -8.09
CA ALA A 160 -4.94 -17.80 -8.61
C ALA A 160 -4.46 -16.53 -7.91
N LEU A 161 -5.35 -15.55 -7.71
CA LEU A 161 -5.02 -14.32 -7.01
C LEU A 161 -4.59 -14.57 -5.56
N GLY A 162 -5.33 -15.44 -4.84
CA GLY A 162 -5.00 -15.84 -3.48
C GLY A 162 -3.62 -16.52 -3.38
N GLU A 163 -3.33 -17.46 -4.29
CA GLU A 163 -2.02 -18.11 -4.38
C GLU A 163 -0.89 -17.09 -4.57
N LYS A 164 -1.05 -16.15 -5.50
CA LYS A 164 -0.03 -15.13 -5.79
C LYS A 164 0.22 -14.20 -4.60
N ILE A 165 -0.84 -13.78 -3.89
CA ILE A 165 -0.69 -12.92 -2.70
C ILE A 165 0.03 -13.65 -1.57
N LEU A 166 -0.30 -14.93 -1.34
CA LEU A 166 0.43 -15.75 -0.37
C LEU A 166 1.90 -15.88 -0.76
N GLY A 167 2.18 -16.05 -2.05
CA GLY A 167 3.55 -16.06 -2.58
C GLY A 167 4.29 -14.72 -2.51
N LEU A 168 3.62 -13.58 -2.26
CA LEU A 168 4.28 -12.29 -1.96
C LEU A 168 4.68 -12.20 -0.48
N ARG A 169 3.93 -12.86 0.40
CA ARG A 169 4.24 -12.95 1.83
C ARG A 169 5.47 -13.82 2.09
N GLU A 170 5.59 -14.94 1.35
CA GLU A 170 6.68 -15.92 1.49
C GLU A 170 8.03 -15.43 0.95
N VAL A 171 8.16 -14.17 0.52
CA VAL A 171 9.43 -13.57 0.07
C VAL A 171 10.40 -13.33 1.25
N GLU A 172 10.17 -13.98 2.40
CA GLU A 172 11.15 -14.25 3.45
C GLU A 172 12.12 -15.36 3.00
N PHE A 173 13.15 -14.96 2.27
CA PHE A 173 14.47 -15.57 2.41
C PHE A 173 15.43 -14.52 2.99
#